data_AF-A0A154QCY6-F1
#
_entry.id   AF-A0A154QCY6-F1
#
_cell.length_a   1.000
_cell.length_b   1.000
_cell.length_c   1.000
_cell.angle_alpha   90.00
_cell.angle_beta   90.00
_cell.angle_gamma   90.00
#
_symmetry.space_group_name_H-M   'P 1'
#
loop_
_entity.id
_entity.type
_entity.pdbx_description
1 polymer ?
#
loop_
_entity_poly.entity_id
_entity_poly.type
_entity_poly.pdbx_seq_one_letter_code
_entity_poly.pdbx_strand_id
1 'polypeptide(L)'
;MHMMQKIEITQIASTAAGELVAAVETVLAALKGDSGGRDAKTLFEGLAYYAWSGITDEDPNWIEDLLHEACVPVELLRGNLMDPTGTNLMTTDAIGFINRLVNAAHARKAIDDGGRVTIEWLAALANVSERTIRSATNASNPNAMPIIKEGHWTFIDASHALQWISRRNDFAPTQVPNNGPRSSELHRALQLGEVWQKWRENQNLTIDDLAAALGWSGKQVALYARIESGNLGDDSLVLSPQFWRELAVHLGSKEPDDVAATTYRSLAAAYANWRLKSDLPPRH
;
A
#
# COMPACT_ATOMS: atom_id res chain seq x y z
N MET A 1 7.53 -22.67 -17.22
CA MET A 1 6.27 -22.55 -16.45
C MET A 1 5.91 -21.10 -16.10
N HIS A 2 6.85 -20.25 -15.66
CA HIS A 2 6.58 -18.82 -15.38
C HIS A 2 6.10 -17.96 -16.58
N MET A 3 6.42 -18.33 -17.83
CA MET A 3 6.02 -17.53 -18.99
C MET A 3 4.52 -17.66 -19.32
N MET A 4 3.91 -18.83 -19.06
CA MET A 4 2.46 -19.02 -19.24
C MET A 4 1.64 -18.28 -18.18
N GLN A 5 2.15 -18.20 -16.96
CA GLN A 5 1.47 -17.55 -15.83
C GLN A 5 1.38 -16.02 -16.01
N LYS A 6 2.38 -15.40 -16.64
CA LYS A 6 2.31 -13.98 -17.05
C LYS A 6 1.22 -13.75 -18.10
N ILE A 7 1.03 -14.67 -19.04
CA ILE A 7 0.05 -14.54 -20.13
C ILE A 7 -1.38 -14.54 -19.59
N GLU A 8 -1.71 -15.41 -18.63
CA GLU A 8 -3.07 -15.46 -18.03
C GLU A 8 -3.40 -14.21 -17.20
N ILE A 9 -2.45 -13.70 -16.41
CA ILE A 9 -2.64 -12.46 -15.63
C ILE A 9 -2.84 -11.27 -16.57
N THR A 10 -2.05 -11.18 -17.65
CA THR A 10 -2.22 -10.14 -18.67
C THR A 10 -3.56 -10.26 -19.39
N GLN A 11 -4.08 -11.47 -19.59
CA GLN A 11 -5.36 -11.69 -20.27
C GLN A 11 -6.58 -11.34 -19.40
N ILE A 12 -6.54 -11.64 -18.10
CA ILE A 12 -7.56 -11.19 -17.13
C ILE A 12 -7.54 -9.66 -17.04
N ALA A 13 -6.36 -9.07 -16.90
CA ALA A 13 -6.19 -7.62 -16.89
C ALA A 13 -6.67 -6.98 -18.21
N SER A 14 -6.40 -7.61 -19.36
CA SER A 14 -6.85 -7.12 -20.68
C SER A 14 -8.36 -7.25 -20.87
N THR A 15 -8.99 -8.29 -20.34
CA THR A 15 -10.46 -8.47 -20.42
C THR A 15 -11.15 -7.44 -19.55
N ALA A 16 -10.66 -7.25 -18.32
CA ALA A 16 -11.15 -6.22 -17.43
C ALA A 16 -10.88 -4.81 -17.99
N ALA A 17 -9.75 -4.58 -18.67
CA ALA A 17 -9.47 -3.33 -19.37
C ALA A 17 -10.46 -3.07 -20.52
N GLY A 18 -10.91 -4.10 -21.25
CA GLY A 18 -11.93 -3.95 -22.29
C GLY A 18 -13.30 -3.56 -21.76
N GLU A 19 -13.76 -4.23 -20.69
CA GLU A 19 -15.00 -3.86 -19.98
C GLU A 19 -14.90 -2.48 -19.34
N LEU A 20 -13.71 -2.15 -18.84
CA LEU A 20 -13.42 -0.87 -18.24
C LEU A 20 -13.47 0.27 -19.24
N VAL A 21 -12.86 0.13 -20.42
CA VAL A 21 -12.89 1.15 -21.48
C VAL A 21 -14.33 1.50 -21.86
N ALA A 22 -15.22 0.52 -22.01
CA ALA A 22 -16.63 0.77 -22.33
C ALA A 22 -17.37 1.52 -21.19
N ALA A 23 -17.12 1.15 -19.93
CA ALA A 23 -17.70 1.83 -18.77
C ALA A 23 -17.15 3.26 -18.61
N VAL A 24 -15.85 3.43 -18.79
CA VAL A 24 -15.11 4.69 -18.74
C VAL A 24 -15.54 5.65 -19.82
N GLU A 25 -15.66 5.21 -21.07
CA GLU A 25 -16.08 6.06 -22.19
C GLU A 25 -17.47 6.64 -21.94
N THR A 26 -18.34 5.85 -21.30
CA THR A 26 -19.67 6.27 -20.88
C THR A 26 -19.60 7.31 -19.75
N VAL A 27 -18.73 7.11 -18.75
CA VAL A 27 -18.48 8.08 -17.67
C VAL A 27 -17.86 9.37 -18.21
N LEU A 28 -16.86 9.29 -19.09
CA LEU A 28 -16.21 10.44 -19.73
C LEU A 28 -17.19 11.22 -20.62
N ALA A 29 -18.12 10.54 -21.30
CA ALA A 29 -19.17 11.20 -22.06
C ALA A 29 -20.13 11.99 -21.15
N ALA A 30 -20.41 11.47 -19.95
CA ALA A 30 -21.26 12.12 -18.94
C ALA A 30 -20.55 13.24 -18.16
N LEU A 31 -19.23 13.12 -17.95
CA LEU A 31 -18.43 14.00 -17.10
C LEU A 31 -17.61 15.06 -17.88
N LYS A 32 -17.96 15.39 -19.14
CA LYS A 32 -17.28 16.46 -19.89
C LYS A 32 -17.41 17.82 -19.18
N GLY A 33 -16.48 18.08 -18.28
CA GLY A 33 -16.26 19.30 -17.54
C GLY A 33 -14.77 19.42 -17.24
N ASP A 34 -14.27 20.65 -17.32
CA ASP A 34 -12.85 21.01 -17.21
C ASP A 34 -12.40 20.99 -15.73
N SER A 35 -12.38 19.81 -15.12
CA SER A 35 -11.85 19.62 -13.76
C SER A 35 -10.47 19.01 -13.87
N GLY A 36 -9.43 19.70 -13.40
CA GLY A 36 -8.02 19.27 -13.46
C GLY A 36 -7.64 18.00 -12.68
N GLY A 37 -8.58 17.06 -12.47
CA GLY A 37 -8.32 15.71 -11.97
C GLY A 37 -7.91 14.74 -13.08
N ARG A 38 -7.54 13.50 -12.71
CA ARG A 38 -7.23 12.45 -13.70
C ARG A 38 -8.47 12.17 -14.54
N ASP A 39 -8.27 11.93 -15.83
CA ASP A 39 -9.38 11.45 -16.64
C ASP A 39 -9.86 10.08 -16.11
N ALA A 40 -11.15 9.80 -16.23
CA ALA A 40 -11.75 8.58 -15.66
C ALA A 40 -11.10 7.29 -16.20
N LYS A 41 -10.54 7.31 -17.41
CA LYS A 41 -9.85 6.15 -17.98
C LYS A 41 -8.61 5.83 -17.17
N THR A 42 -7.74 6.83 -17.04
CA THR A 42 -6.50 6.73 -16.26
C THR A 42 -6.78 6.32 -14.82
N LEU A 43 -7.80 6.92 -14.19
CA LEU A 43 -8.24 6.61 -12.83
C LEU A 43 -8.57 5.12 -12.66
N PHE A 44 -9.50 4.61 -13.47
CA PHE A 44 -9.96 3.24 -13.29
C PHE A 44 -8.97 2.21 -13.84
N GLU A 45 -8.16 2.54 -14.86
CA GLU A 45 -7.08 1.66 -15.33
C GLU A 45 -6.04 1.47 -14.23
N GLY A 46 -5.70 2.55 -13.50
CA GLY A 46 -4.82 2.48 -12.33
C GLY A 46 -5.39 1.60 -11.23
N LEU A 47 -6.68 1.75 -10.89
CA LEU A 47 -7.34 0.90 -9.91
C LEU A 47 -7.37 -0.57 -10.32
N ALA A 48 -7.67 -0.86 -11.59
CA ALA A 48 -7.71 -2.21 -12.14
C ALA A 48 -6.33 -2.86 -12.08
N TYR A 49 -5.31 -2.11 -12.50
CA TYR A 49 -3.93 -2.54 -12.44
C TYR A 49 -3.53 -2.89 -11.01
N TYR A 50 -3.77 -1.99 -10.05
CA TYR A 50 -3.45 -2.25 -8.64
C TYR A 50 -4.23 -3.45 -8.06
N ALA A 51 -5.55 -3.48 -8.23
CA ALA A 51 -6.41 -4.49 -7.61
C ALA A 51 -5.98 -5.91 -8.00
N TRP A 52 -5.65 -6.16 -9.27
CA TRP A 52 -5.38 -7.51 -9.75
C TRP A 52 -3.91 -7.86 -9.91
N SER A 53 -3.03 -6.89 -10.23
CA SER A 53 -1.59 -7.17 -10.31
C SER A 53 -0.88 -7.02 -8.95
N GLY A 54 -1.48 -6.27 -8.02
CA GLY A 54 -0.85 -5.88 -6.77
C GLY A 54 0.35 -4.93 -6.95
N ILE A 55 0.59 -4.42 -8.16
CA ILE A 55 1.68 -3.50 -8.42
C ILE A 55 1.23 -2.09 -8.03
N THR A 56 2.01 -1.42 -7.19
CA THR A 56 1.81 0.01 -6.92
C THR A 56 2.74 0.85 -7.80
N ASP A 57 2.46 2.15 -7.90
CA ASP A 57 3.39 3.11 -8.48
C ASP A 57 4.47 3.53 -7.46
N GLU A 58 5.50 4.23 -7.91
CA GLU A 58 6.57 4.75 -7.04
C GLU A 58 6.04 5.77 -6.03
N ASP A 59 4.88 6.37 -6.22
CA ASP A 59 4.26 7.24 -5.21
C ASP A 59 3.52 6.40 -4.14
N PRO A 60 3.92 6.48 -2.85
CA PRO A 60 3.27 5.73 -1.77
C PRO A 60 1.79 6.08 -1.57
N ASN A 61 1.36 7.27 -2.01
CA ASN A 61 -0.02 7.73 -1.87
C ASN A 61 -0.86 7.47 -3.12
N TRP A 62 -0.24 6.99 -4.21
CA TRP A 62 -0.91 6.85 -5.51
C TRP A 62 -2.25 6.13 -5.43
N ILE A 63 -2.29 5.01 -4.70
CA ILE A 63 -3.52 4.24 -4.56
C ILE A 63 -4.57 4.93 -3.68
N GLU A 64 -4.14 5.67 -2.65
CA GLU A 64 -5.06 6.42 -1.79
C GLU A 64 -5.72 7.54 -2.58
N ASP A 65 -4.95 8.24 -3.41
CA ASP A 65 -5.45 9.25 -4.32
C ASP A 65 -6.42 8.65 -5.35
N LEU A 66 -6.09 7.51 -5.97
CA LEU A 66 -7.00 6.84 -6.91
C LEU A 66 -8.31 6.40 -6.24
N LEU A 67 -8.24 5.81 -5.05
CA LEU A 67 -9.44 5.41 -4.31
C LEU A 67 -10.28 6.62 -3.91
N HIS A 68 -9.63 7.71 -3.47
CA HIS A 68 -10.30 8.95 -3.12
C HIS A 68 -10.98 9.60 -4.33
N GLU A 69 -10.28 9.71 -5.45
CA GLU A 69 -10.82 10.24 -6.71
C GLU A 69 -11.98 9.39 -7.23
N ALA A 70 -11.92 8.07 -7.08
CA ALA A 70 -12.98 7.16 -7.51
C ALA A 70 -14.27 7.22 -6.66
N CYS A 71 -14.23 7.78 -5.45
CA CYS A 71 -15.45 8.01 -4.66
C CYS A 71 -16.45 8.90 -5.41
N VAL A 72 -15.97 9.95 -6.09
CA VAL A 72 -16.83 10.90 -6.80
C VAL A 72 -17.65 10.22 -7.91
N PRO A 73 -17.04 9.55 -8.91
CA PRO A 73 -17.81 8.86 -9.94
C PRO A 73 -18.67 7.73 -9.36
N VAL A 74 -18.20 6.98 -8.35
CA VAL A 74 -19.03 5.92 -7.71
C VAL A 74 -20.31 6.48 -7.10
N GLU A 75 -20.22 7.57 -6.34
CA GLU A 75 -21.41 8.20 -5.75
C GLU A 75 -22.34 8.78 -6.82
N LEU A 76 -21.80 9.38 -7.88
CA LEU A 76 -22.60 9.83 -9.02
C LEU A 76 -23.35 8.67 -9.70
N LEU A 77 -22.71 7.50 -9.83
CA LEU A 77 -23.31 6.30 -10.42
C LEU A 77 -24.45 5.74 -9.57
N ARG A 78 -24.38 5.86 -8.25
CA ARG A 78 -25.49 5.48 -7.35
C ARG A 78 -26.72 6.36 -7.52
N GLY A 79 -26.53 7.60 -7.99
CA GLY A 79 -27.60 8.56 -8.23
C GLY A 79 -28.45 8.29 -9.48
N ASN A 80 -28.17 7.24 -10.26
CA ASN A 80 -28.71 7.03 -11.61
C ASN A 80 -28.46 8.26 -12.50
N LEU A 81 -27.25 8.38 -13.04
CA LEU A 81 -26.89 9.43 -14.00
C LEU A 81 -27.87 9.43 -15.16
N MET A 82 -28.73 10.45 -15.22
CA MET A 82 -29.71 10.64 -16.29
C MET A 82 -29.31 11.84 -17.14
N ASP A 83 -29.55 11.75 -18.44
CA ASP A 83 -29.47 12.89 -19.32
C ASP A 83 -30.68 13.85 -19.10
N PRO A 84 -30.70 15.04 -19.72
CA PRO A 84 -31.84 15.96 -19.62
C PRO A 84 -33.18 15.39 -20.12
N THR A 85 -33.17 14.28 -20.84
CA THR A 85 -34.36 13.58 -21.34
C THR A 85 -34.86 12.50 -20.37
N GLY A 86 -34.14 12.24 -19.27
CA GLY A 86 -34.43 11.17 -18.31
C GLY A 86 -33.91 9.80 -18.73
N THR A 87 -33.08 9.73 -19.77
CA THR A 87 -32.45 8.48 -20.21
C THR A 87 -31.25 8.18 -19.32
N ASN A 88 -31.17 6.95 -18.80
CA ASN A 88 -30.01 6.53 -18.03
C ASN A 88 -28.77 6.52 -18.92
N LEU A 89 -27.77 7.30 -18.53
CA LEU A 89 -26.51 7.41 -19.23
C LEU A 89 -25.65 6.16 -19.05
N MET A 90 -25.93 5.32 -18.05
CA MET A 90 -25.13 4.13 -17.75
C MET A 90 -25.96 2.86 -17.63
N THR A 91 -25.41 1.76 -18.15
CA THR A 91 -26.02 0.44 -17.98
C THR A 91 -25.81 -0.08 -16.56
N THR A 92 -26.72 -0.92 -16.09
CA THR A 92 -26.59 -1.59 -14.78
C THR A 92 -25.31 -2.43 -14.72
N ASP A 93 -24.91 -3.03 -15.83
CA ASP A 93 -23.69 -3.84 -15.91
C ASP A 93 -22.42 -2.99 -15.71
N ALA A 94 -22.36 -1.80 -16.32
CA ALA A 94 -21.23 -0.89 -16.16
C ALA A 94 -21.12 -0.36 -14.72
N ILE A 95 -22.25 0.00 -14.10
CA ILE A 95 -22.29 0.40 -12.68
C ILE A 95 -21.83 -0.76 -11.79
N GLY A 96 -22.32 -1.98 -12.05
CA GLY A 96 -21.91 -3.19 -11.33
C GLY A 96 -20.41 -3.46 -11.47
N PHE A 97 -19.85 -3.29 -12.67
CA PHE A 97 -18.43 -3.45 -12.91
C PHE A 97 -17.59 -2.44 -12.13
N ILE A 98 -17.92 -1.14 -12.19
CA ILE A 98 -17.18 -0.09 -11.48
C ILE A 98 -17.20 -0.33 -9.97
N ASN A 99 -18.37 -0.68 -9.40
CA ASN A 99 -18.48 -1.00 -7.98
C ASN A 99 -17.60 -2.21 -7.59
N ARG A 100 -17.60 -3.27 -8.40
CA ARG A 100 -16.71 -4.43 -8.17
C ARG A 100 -15.25 -4.04 -8.22
N LEU A 101 -14.84 -3.21 -9.19
CA LEU A 101 -13.47 -2.76 -9.33
C LEU A 101 -13.02 -1.97 -8.08
N VAL A 102 -13.81 -0.99 -7.65
CA VAL A 102 -13.49 -0.17 -6.48
C VAL A 102 -13.47 -1.01 -5.20
N ASN A 103 -14.43 -1.93 -5.04
CA ASN A 103 -14.43 -2.90 -3.93
C ASN A 103 -13.18 -3.80 -3.95
N ALA A 104 -12.75 -4.26 -5.12
CA ALA A 104 -11.53 -5.07 -5.26
C ALA A 104 -10.28 -4.27 -4.86
N ALA A 105 -10.19 -3.01 -5.29
CA ALA A 105 -9.07 -2.13 -4.92
C ALA A 105 -9.06 -1.81 -3.41
N HIS A 106 -10.21 -1.57 -2.78
CA HIS A 106 -10.31 -1.42 -1.33
C HIS A 106 -9.91 -2.69 -0.58
N ALA A 107 -10.37 -3.86 -1.05
CA ALA A 107 -9.99 -5.14 -0.46
C ALA A 107 -8.46 -5.34 -0.49
N ARG A 108 -7.85 -5.03 -1.63
CA ARG A 108 -6.40 -5.11 -1.83
C ARG A 108 -5.67 -4.20 -0.85
N LYS A 109 -6.02 -2.91 -0.79
CA LYS A 109 -5.41 -1.94 0.12
C LYS A 109 -5.54 -2.34 1.58
N ALA A 110 -6.72 -2.81 1.98
CA ALA A 110 -6.96 -3.30 3.33
C ALA A 110 -6.11 -4.55 3.66
N ILE A 111 -5.87 -5.44 2.69
CA ILE A 111 -4.95 -6.57 2.89
C ILE A 111 -3.51 -6.08 3.03
N ASP A 112 -3.09 -5.16 2.18
CA ASP A 112 -1.72 -4.62 2.17
C ASP A 112 -1.39 -3.85 3.45
N ASP A 113 -2.37 -3.10 3.99
CA ASP A 113 -2.24 -2.35 5.24
C ASP A 113 -2.41 -3.22 6.50
N GLY A 114 -2.69 -4.51 6.36
CA GLY A 114 -2.97 -5.40 7.49
C GLY A 114 -4.31 -5.11 8.20
N GLY A 115 -5.23 -4.43 7.52
CA GLY A 115 -6.54 -4.03 8.02
C GLY A 115 -7.59 -5.15 7.99
N ARG A 116 -8.85 -4.76 7.78
CA ARG A 116 -10.00 -5.67 7.72
C ARG A 116 -10.71 -5.55 6.40
N VAL A 117 -11.17 -6.68 5.86
CA VAL A 117 -11.94 -6.74 4.62
C VAL A 117 -13.36 -7.22 4.87
N THR A 118 -14.33 -6.67 4.14
CA THR A 118 -15.69 -7.19 4.13
C THR A 118 -15.81 -8.40 3.22
N ILE A 119 -16.90 -9.16 3.35
CA ILE A 119 -17.24 -10.27 2.46
C ILE A 119 -17.36 -9.80 1.00
N GLU A 120 -17.99 -8.65 0.78
CA GLU A 120 -18.19 -8.05 -0.55
C GLU A 120 -16.85 -7.67 -1.20
N TRP A 121 -15.98 -7.00 -0.43
CA TRP A 121 -14.65 -6.60 -0.88
C TRP A 121 -13.80 -7.80 -1.28
N LEU A 122 -13.73 -8.83 -0.42
CA LEU A 122 -12.95 -10.02 -0.72
C LEU A 122 -13.52 -10.81 -1.91
N ALA A 123 -14.85 -10.86 -2.05
CA ALA A 123 -15.51 -11.49 -3.19
C ALA A 123 -15.16 -10.78 -4.52
N ALA A 124 -15.19 -9.44 -4.51
CA ALA A 124 -14.82 -8.63 -5.66
C ALA A 124 -13.35 -8.82 -6.07
N LEU A 125 -12.42 -8.79 -5.11
CA LEU A 125 -11.00 -9.00 -5.37
C LEU A 125 -10.69 -10.40 -5.91
N ALA A 126 -11.32 -11.43 -5.35
CA ALA A 126 -11.14 -12.81 -5.79
C ALA A 126 -11.95 -13.16 -7.04
N ASN A 127 -12.71 -12.21 -7.60
CA ASN A 127 -13.62 -12.41 -8.73
C ASN A 127 -14.56 -13.63 -8.52
N VAL A 128 -15.19 -13.70 -7.36
CA VAL A 128 -16.17 -14.76 -7.00
C VAL A 128 -17.44 -14.17 -6.41
N SER A 129 -18.47 -15.00 -6.26
CA SER A 129 -19.68 -14.59 -5.55
C SER A 129 -19.45 -14.44 -4.04
N GLU A 130 -20.20 -13.55 -3.38
CA GLU A 130 -20.22 -13.48 -1.90
C GLU A 130 -20.60 -14.81 -1.25
N ARG A 131 -21.43 -15.62 -1.92
CA ARG A 131 -21.79 -16.97 -1.44
C ARG A 131 -20.56 -17.85 -1.27
N THR A 132 -19.59 -17.74 -2.17
CA THR A 132 -18.31 -18.47 -2.08
C THR A 132 -17.56 -18.07 -0.83
N ILE A 133 -17.46 -16.77 -0.55
CA ILE A 133 -16.79 -16.26 0.66
C ILE A 133 -17.55 -16.68 1.93
N ARG A 134 -18.88 -16.59 1.94
CA ARG A 134 -19.72 -17.05 3.07
C ARG A 134 -19.58 -18.55 3.34
N SER A 135 -19.38 -19.36 2.30
CA SER A 135 -19.07 -20.79 2.46
C SER A 135 -17.68 -21.00 3.07
N ALA A 136 -16.70 -20.18 2.67
CA ALA A 136 -15.35 -20.22 3.21
C ALA A 136 -15.25 -19.69 4.66
N THR A 137 -16.21 -18.90 5.13
CA THR A 137 -16.30 -18.44 6.53
C THR A 137 -17.25 -19.27 7.40
N ASN A 138 -17.89 -20.30 6.84
CA ASN A 138 -18.81 -21.15 7.60
C ASN A 138 -18.03 -21.97 8.64
N ALA A 139 -18.39 -21.86 9.92
CA ALA A 139 -17.74 -22.57 11.03
C ALA A 139 -17.72 -24.10 10.90
N SER A 140 -18.59 -24.68 10.06
CA SER A 140 -18.59 -26.12 9.76
C SER A 140 -17.46 -26.53 8.80
N ASN A 141 -16.80 -25.58 8.14
CA ASN A 141 -15.67 -25.81 7.26
C ASN A 141 -14.39 -26.01 8.11
N PRO A 142 -13.63 -27.11 7.95
CA PRO A 142 -12.39 -27.34 8.69
C PRO A 142 -11.35 -26.23 8.53
N ASN A 143 -11.41 -25.48 7.42
CA ASN A 143 -10.51 -24.37 7.11
C ASN A 143 -11.27 -23.03 7.06
N ALA A 144 -12.29 -22.87 7.91
CA ALA A 144 -13.10 -21.65 7.96
C ALA A 144 -12.22 -20.42 8.22
N MET A 145 -12.39 -19.38 7.40
CA MET A 145 -11.84 -18.06 7.72
C MET A 145 -12.59 -17.48 8.93
N PRO A 146 -11.89 -17.08 10.01
CA PRO A 146 -12.51 -16.39 11.13
C PRO A 146 -13.19 -15.09 10.69
N ILE A 147 -14.34 -14.78 11.29
CA ILE A 147 -15.08 -13.55 11.04
C ILE A 147 -15.24 -12.73 12.32
N ILE A 148 -15.22 -11.41 12.16
CA ILE A 148 -15.51 -10.44 13.21
C ILE A 148 -16.85 -9.77 12.86
N LYS A 149 -17.78 -9.75 13.80
CA LYS A 149 -19.07 -9.07 13.63
C LYS A 149 -19.06 -7.74 14.38
N GLU A 150 -19.31 -6.65 13.67
CA GLU A 150 -19.44 -5.31 14.25
C GLU A 150 -20.72 -4.64 13.72
N GLY A 151 -21.76 -4.62 14.55
CA GLY A 151 -23.09 -4.16 14.15
C GLY A 151 -23.67 -5.02 13.02
N HIS A 152 -23.99 -4.38 11.89
CA HIS A 152 -24.50 -5.06 10.69
C HIS A 152 -23.39 -5.54 9.75
N TRP A 153 -22.13 -5.24 10.05
CA TRP A 153 -20.99 -5.57 9.20
C TRP A 153 -20.30 -6.85 9.66
N THR A 154 -19.79 -7.60 8.68
CA THR A 154 -18.98 -8.80 8.89
C THR A 154 -17.65 -8.61 8.21
N PHE A 155 -16.58 -8.71 9.01
CA PHE A 155 -15.21 -8.49 8.60
C PHE A 155 -14.40 -9.79 8.69
N ILE A 156 -13.31 -9.83 7.92
CA ILE A 156 -12.26 -10.84 7.96
C ILE A 156 -10.95 -10.07 8.12
N ASP A 157 -10.07 -10.48 9.04
CA ASP A 157 -8.75 -9.86 9.17
C ASP A 157 -7.91 -10.11 7.92
N ALA A 158 -7.06 -9.14 7.56
CA ALA A 158 -6.20 -9.19 6.38
C ALA A 158 -5.36 -10.47 6.31
N SER A 159 -4.81 -10.94 7.44
CA SER A 159 -3.99 -12.15 7.49
C SER A 159 -4.76 -13.41 7.05
N HIS A 160 -6.01 -13.55 7.48
CA HIS A 160 -6.89 -14.66 7.10
C HIS A 160 -7.36 -14.55 5.64
N ALA A 161 -7.73 -13.33 5.22
CA ALA A 161 -8.09 -13.06 3.83
C ALA A 161 -6.94 -13.36 2.87
N LEU A 162 -5.73 -12.90 3.21
CA LEU A 162 -4.50 -13.13 2.45
C LEU A 162 -4.18 -14.62 2.37
N GLN A 163 -4.25 -15.34 3.49
CA GLN A 163 -4.00 -16.79 3.54
C GLN A 163 -4.96 -17.55 2.62
N TRP A 164 -6.23 -17.15 2.57
CA TRP A 164 -7.23 -17.80 1.72
C TRP A 164 -7.02 -17.47 0.24
N ILE A 165 -6.87 -16.19 -0.09
CA ILE A 165 -6.79 -15.74 -1.49
C ILE A 165 -5.47 -16.15 -2.15
N SER A 166 -4.39 -16.27 -1.36
CA SER A 166 -3.06 -16.72 -1.83
C SER A 166 -3.02 -18.19 -2.26
N ARG A 167 -4.05 -18.98 -1.96
CA ARG A 167 -4.20 -20.35 -2.48
C ARG A 167 -4.73 -20.38 -3.89
N ARG A 168 -5.16 -19.24 -4.43
CA ARG A 168 -5.70 -19.15 -5.78
C ARG A 168 -4.60 -18.81 -6.77
N ASN A 169 -4.66 -19.43 -7.95
CA ASN A 169 -3.65 -19.25 -8.99
C ASN A 169 -3.76 -17.88 -9.68
N ASP A 170 -4.92 -17.22 -9.59
CA ASP A 170 -5.22 -15.92 -10.20
C ASP A 170 -4.92 -14.72 -9.28
N PHE A 171 -4.48 -14.96 -8.05
CA PHE A 171 -4.11 -13.91 -7.11
C PHE A 171 -2.62 -13.60 -7.22
N ALA A 172 -2.29 -12.38 -7.63
CA ALA A 172 -0.95 -11.82 -7.48
C ALA A 172 -0.81 -11.16 -6.09
N PRO A 173 0.19 -11.54 -5.28
CA PRO A 173 0.56 -10.78 -4.09
C PRO A 173 1.01 -9.36 -4.45
N THR A 174 0.81 -8.42 -3.54
CA THR A 174 1.20 -7.04 -3.76
C THR A 174 2.71 -6.92 -3.94
N GLN A 175 3.10 -6.34 -5.06
CA GLN A 175 4.46 -5.99 -5.39
C GLN A 175 4.63 -4.54 -5.02
N VAL A 176 5.08 -4.29 -3.79
CA VAL A 176 5.47 -2.94 -3.41
C VAL A 176 6.69 -2.57 -4.27
N PRO A 177 6.59 -1.55 -5.14
CA PRO A 177 7.67 -1.10 -6.00
C PRO A 177 8.70 -0.48 -5.07
N ASN A 178 9.63 -1.30 -4.60
CA ASN A 178 10.70 -0.90 -3.69
C ASN A 178 10.24 -0.54 -2.27
N ASN A 179 10.21 -1.55 -1.39
CA ASN A 179 10.20 -1.40 0.08
C ASN A 179 11.51 -0.82 0.64
N GLY A 180 12.46 -0.48 -0.23
CA GLY A 180 13.72 0.09 0.17
C GLY A 180 13.59 1.54 0.65
N PRO A 181 14.60 2.03 1.37
CA PRO A 181 14.64 3.38 1.91
C PRO A 181 14.39 4.46 0.87
N ARG A 182 13.65 5.51 1.26
CA ARG A 182 13.32 6.66 0.43
C ARG A 182 13.50 7.98 1.17
N SER A 183 13.99 8.99 0.47
CA SER A 183 14.30 10.31 1.06
C SER A 183 13.02 11.04 1.49
N SER A 184 11.94 10.88 0.72
CA SER A 184 10.63 11.50 0.97
C SER A 184 9.97 11.04 2.27
N GLU A 185 10.10 9.75 2.64
CA GLU A 185 9.58 9.23 3.90
C GLU A 185 10.31 9.82 5.11
N LEU A 186 11.63 10.03 5.01
CA LEU A 186 12.44 10.65 6.06
C LEU A 186 12.05 12.11 6.32
N HIS A 187 11.65 12.84 5.27
CA HIS A 187 11.21 14.23 5.41
C HIS A 187 9.90 14.37 6.20
N ARG A 188 9.03 13.35 6.15
CA ARG A 188 7.73 13.34 6.83
C ARG A 188 7.80 12.69 8.21
N ALA A 189 8.89 11.99 8.52
CA ALA A 189 9.06 11.24 9.75
C ALA A 189 9.15 12.13 10.98
N LEU A 190 8.33 11.85 12.00
CA LEU A 190 8.50 12.46 13.32
C LEU A 190 9.73 11.89 14.04
N GLN A 191 9.99 10.59 13.87
CA GLN A 191 11.14 9.90 14.45
C GLN A 191 11.91 9.15 13.36
N LEU A 192 13.16 9.56 13.16
CA LEU A 192 14.06 8.95 12.18
C LEU A 192 14.28 7.45 12.42
N GLY A 193 14.41 7.05 13.70
CA GLY A 193 14.68 5.67 14.09
C GLY A 193 13.57 4.69 13.69
N GLU A 194 12.30 5.09 13.89
CA GLU A 194 11.12 4.29 13.54
C GLU A 194 11.07 3.95 12.05
N VAL A 195 11.48 4.89 11.18
CA VAL A 195 11.49 4.68 9.73
C VAL A 195 12.53 3.65 9.32
N TRP A 196 13.75 3.75 9.85
CA TRP A 196 14.80 2.76 9.58
C TRP A 196 14.44 1.37 10.11
N GLN A 197 13.85 1.30 11.32
CA GLN A 197 13.33 0.08 11.87
C GLN A 197 12.26 -0.54 10.95
N LYS A 198 11.30 0.26 10.48
CA LYS A 198 10.25 -0.20 9.56
C LYS A 198 10.83 -0.80 8.28
N TRP A 199 11.80 -0.14 7.64
CA TRP A 199 12.42 -0.66 6.42
C TRP A 199 13.19 -1.96 6.65
N ARG A 200 13.87 -2.08 7.79
CA ARG A 200 14.57 -3.32 8.18
C ARG A 200 13.59 -4.46 8.44
N GLU A 201 12.52 -4.20 9.19
CA GLU A 201 11.49 -5.19 9.54
C GLU A 201 10.69 -5.64 8.30
N ASN A 202 10.43 -4.75 7.35
CA ASN A 202 9.81 -5.10 6.07
C ASN A 202 10.61 -6.12 5.25
N GLN A 203 11.91 -6.26 5.53
CA GLN A 203 12.77 -7.27 4.91
C GLN A 203 13.01 -8.48 5.80
N ASN A 204 12.33 -8.56 6.95
CA ASN A 204 12.52 -9.58 7.99
C ASN A 204 13.99 -9.69 8.47
N LEU A 205 14.68 -8.55 8.56
CA LEU A 205 16.08 -8.49 9.01
C LEU A 205 16.18 -8.06 10.48
N THR A 206 17.12 -8.64 11.20
CA THR A 206 17.56 -8.15 12.51
C THR A 206 18.73 -7.17 12.36
N ILE A 207 19.07 -6.44 13.42
CA ILE A 207 20.26 -5.58 13.42
C ILE A 207 21.54 -6.44 13.25
N ASP A 208 21.56 -7.65 13.82
CA ASP A 208 22.70 -8.57 13.70
C ASP A 208 22.86 -9.06 12.25
N ASP A 209 21.75 -9.29 11.52
CA ASP A 209 21.79 -9.63 10.10
C ASP A 209 22.43 -8.50 9.27
N LEU A 210 22.02 -7.25 9.52
CA LEU A 210 22.62 -6.07 8.87
C LEU A 210 24.09 -5.94 9.21
N ALA A 211 24.45 -6.13 10.47
CA ALA A 211 25.82 -6.02 10.95
C ALA A 211 26.74 -7.05 10.28
N ALA A 212 26.28 -8.30 10.16
CA ALA A 212 27.01 -9.36 9.47
C ALA A 212 27.15 -9.07 7.97
N ALA A 213 26.07 -8.60 7.32
CA ALA A 213 26.07 -8.33 5.88
C ALA A 213 26.94 -7.13 5.49
N LEU A 214 26.95 -6.08 6.32
CA LEU A 214 27.66 -4.82 6.06
C LEU A 214 29.01 -4.71 6.77
N GLY A 215 29.41 -5.74 7.52
CA GLY A 215 30.68 -5.75 8.26
C GLY A 215 30.75 -4.70 9.36
N TRP A 216 29.64 -4.43 10.05
CA TRP A 216 29.61 -3.45 11.13
C TRP A 216 30.40 -3.92 12.35
N SER A 217 31.18 -3.00 12.91
CA SER A 217 31.78 -3.18 14.23
C SER A 217 30.72 -3.19 15.34
N GLY A 218 31.01 -3.82 16.48
CA GLY A 218 30.11 -3.79 17.64
C GLY A 218 29.73 -2.38 18.12
N LYS A 219 30.63 -1.39 17.91
CA LYS A 219 30.32 0.02 18.17
C LYS A 219 29.26 0.57 17.21
N GLN A 220 29.34 0.25 15.93
CA GLN A 220 28.33 0.67 14.94
C GLN A 220 26.97 0.03 15.22
N VAL A 221 26.95 -1.26 15.59
CA VAL A 221 25.72 -1.98 16.00
C VAL A 221 25.04 -1.27 17.17
N ALA A 222 25.78 -1.00 18.25
CA ALA A 222 25.24 -0.33 19.43
C ALA A 222 24.74 1.09 19.13
N LEU A 223 25.47 1.84 18.30
CA LEU A 223 25.07 3.18 17.87
C LEU A 223 23.79 3.16 17.04
N TYR A 224 23.71 2.27 16.04
CA TYR A 224 22.55 2.15 15.17
C TYR A 224 21.32 1.71 15.95
N ALA A 225 21.43 0.69 16.82
CA ALA A 225 20.33 0.22 17.66
C ALA A 225 19.76 1.34 18.55
N ARG A 226 20.63 2.18 19.12
CA ARG A 226 20.22 3.35 19.87
C ARG A 226 19.46 4.37 19.02
N ILE A 227 19.95 4.67 17.82
CA ILE A 227 19.29 5.59 16.89
C ILE A 227 17.92 5.05 16.45
N GLU A 228 17.80 3.76 16.12
CA GLU A 228 16.50 3.12 15.84
C GLU A 228 15.52 3.30 17.01
N SER A 229 15.98 3.11 18.25
CA SER A 229 15.17 3.29 19.47
C SER A 229 14.91 4.75 19.88
N GLY A 230 15.39 5.74 19.11
CA GLY A 230 15.26 7.17 19.44
C GLY A 230 16.16 7.66 20.59
N ASN A 231 17.05 6.80 21.12
CA ASN A 231 17.93 7.10 22.24
C ASN A 231 19.25 7.74 21.77
N LEU A 232 19.22 9.06 21.56
CA LEU A 232 20.40 9.82 21.16
C LEU A 232 21.38 10.00 22.34
N GLY A 233 22.67 9.97 22.02
CA GLY A 233 23.80 10.27 22.91
C GLY A 233 24.90 11.05 22.19
N ASP A 234 25.99 11.39 22.89
CA ASP A 234 27.09 12.25 22.39
C ASP A 234 27.78 11.73 21.12
N ASP A 235 27.72 10.42 20.89
CA ASP A 235 28.30 9.71 19.76
C ASP A 235 27.30 9.43 18.63
N SER A 236 26.08 10.01 18.66
CA SER A 236 25.04 9.76 17.65
C SER A 236 25.46 10.18 16.23
N LEU A 237 26.34 11.18 16.10
CA LEU A 237 26.83 11.66 14.80
C LEU A 237 28.10 10.94 14.32
N VAL A 238 28.54 9.88 15.00
CA VAL A 238 29.73 9.09 14.58
C VAL A 238 29.43 8.26 13.33
N LEU A 239 28.18 7.88 13.09
CA LEU A 239 27.78 7.15 11.87
C LEU A 239 27.81 8.11 10.68
N SER A 240 28.77 7.89 9.77
CA SER A 240 29.03 8.75 8.63
C SER A 240 27.92 8.69 7.58
N PRO A 241 27.81 9.67 6.66
CA PRO A 241 26.92 9.57 5.51
C PRO A 241 27.12 8.29 4.68
N GLN A 242 28.36 7.81 4.57
CA GLN A 242 28.67 6.56 3.86
C GLN A 242 28.01 5.34 4.53
N PHE A 243 27.96 5.28 5.87
CA PHE A 243 27.26 4.22 6.59
C PHE A 243 25.78 4.16 6.20
N TRP A 244 25.10 5.32 6.19
CA TRP A 244 23.69 5.40 5.84
C TRP A 244 23.42 5.04 4.38
N ARG A 245 24.34 5.42 3.49
CA ARG A 245 24.28 5.06 2.07
C ARG A 245 24.41 3.55 1.86
N GLU A 246 25.39 2.91 2.51
CA GLU A 246 25.59 1.45 2.42
C GLU A 246 24.38 0.68 2.94
N LEU A 247 23.82 1.13 4.06
CA LEU A 247 22.58 0.58 4.60
C LEU A 247 21.40 0.79 3.64
N ALA A 248 21.26 1.97 3.04
CA ALA A 248 20.22 2.26 2.06
C ALA A 248 20.31 1.35 0.83
N VAL A 249 21.53 1.15 0.31
CA VAL A 249 21.79 0.22 -0.82
C VAL A 249 21.43 -1.21 -0.43
N HIS A 250 21.84 -1.67 0.75
CA HIS A 250 21.54 -3.03 1.21
C HIS A 250 20.05 -3.29 1.33
N LEU A 251 19.31 -2.31 1.84
CA LEU A 251 17.85 -2.37 1.91
C LEU A 251 17.17 -2.05 0.56
N GLY A 252 17.90 -1.96 -0.56
CA GLY A 252 17.31 -1.85 -1.89
C GLY A 252 16.83 -0.46 -2.30
N SER A 253 17.26 0.60 -1.62
CA SER A 253 16.94 1.98 -2.02
C SER A 253 17.36 2.25 -3.47
N LYS A 254 16.46 2.92 -4.23
CA LYS A 254 16.76 3.44 -5.57
C LYS A 254 17.46 4.80 -5.54
N GLU A 255 17.46 5.47 -4.39
CA GLU A 255 18.01 6.81 -4.18
C GLU A 255 18.92 6.84 -2.93
N PRO A 256 19.94 5.96 -2.85
CA PRO A 256 20.72 5.75 -1.63
C PRO A 256 21.49 6.99 -1.18
N ASP A 257 21.92 7.83 -2.12
CA ASP A 257 22.64 9.09 -1.83
C ASP A 257 21.72 10.12 -1.16
N ASP A 258 20.49 10.29 -1.67
CA ASP A 258 19.51 11.24 -1.12
C ASP A 258 18.97 10.78 0.24
N VAL A 259 18.76 9.47 0.39
CA VAL A 259 18.41 8.84 1.68
C VAL A 259 19.50 9.09 2.72
N ALA A 260 20.77 8.87 2.36
CA ALA A 260 21.89 9.07 3.28
C ALA A 260 22.05 10.53 3.70
N ALA A 261 21.98 11.46 2.74
CA ALA A 261 22.07 12.89 3.00
C ALA A 261 20.92 13.39 3.89
N THR A 262 19.70 12.92 3.63
CA THR A 262 18.51 13.30 4.41
C THR A 262 18.54 12.70 5.80
N THR A 263 18.92 11.43 5.94
CA THR A 263 19.12 10.77 7.23
C THR A 263 20.11 11.53 8.10
N TYR A 264 21.29 11.86 7.56
CA TYR A 264 22.32 12.55 8.30
C TYR A 264 21.88 13.96 8.74
N ARG A 265 21.19 14.71 7.86
CA ARG A 265 20.62 16.02 8.21
C ARG A 265 19.56 15.92 9.31
N SER A 266 18.63 14.98 9.20
CA SER A 266 17.59 14.75 10.21
C SER A 266 18.19 14.33 11.55
N LEU A 267 19.21 13.46 11.54
CA LEU A 267 19.91 13.03 12.74
C LEU A 267 20.67 14.18 13.40
N ALA A 268 21.35 15.03 12.62
CA ALA A 268 22.02 16.23 13.12
C ALA A 268 21.05 17.20 13.80
N ALA A 269 19.87 17.42 13.19
CA ALA A 269 18.82 18.25 13.77
C ALA A 269 18.26 17.64 15.08
N ALA A 270 17.98 16.33 15.09
CA ALA A 270 17.51 15.63 16.27
C ALA A 270 18.55 15.65 17.41
N TYR A 271 19.82 15.46 17.08
CA TYR A 271 20.94 15.53 18.02
C TYR A 271 21.10 16.93 18.62
N ALA A 272 21.02 18.00 17.80
CA ALA A 272 21.09 19.37 18.30
C ALA A 272 19.96 19.66 19.31
N ASN A 273 18.73 19.22 19.00
CA ASN A 273 17.58 19.34 19.91
C ASN A 273 17.77 18.54 21.21
N TRP A 274 18.29 17.32 21.12
CA TRP A 274 18.61 16.49 22.29
C TRP A 274 19.67 17.15 23.18
N ARG A 275 20.73 17.71 22.58
CA ARG A 275 21.82 18.36 23.30
C ARG A 275 21.34 19.60 24.05
N LEU A 276 20.53 20.45 23.39
CA LEU A 276 19.90 21.61 24.02
C LEU A 276 19.03 21.23 25.22
N LYS A 277 18.32 20.10 25.17
CA LYS A 277 17.53 19.59 26.30
C LYS A 277 18.40 19.06 27.43
N SER A 278 19.50 18.41 27.10
CA SER A 278 20.40 17.77 28.06
C SER A 278 21.26 18.78 28.84
N ASP A 279 21.58 19.92 28.23
CA ASP A 279 22.35 21.00 28.86
C ASP A 279 21.46 21.97 29.70
N LEU A 280 20.13 21.81 29.69
CA LEU A 280 19.24 22.59 30.54
C LEU A 280 19.30 22.07 31.99
N PRO A 281 19.41 22.96 33.00
CA PRO A 281 19.34 22.56 34.40
C PRO A 281 17.98 21.89 34.69
N PRO A 282 17.94 20.87 35.57
CA PRO A 282 16.70 20.20 35.91
C PRO A 282 15.68 21.24 36.40
N ARG A 283 14.50 21.28 35.75
CA ARG A 283 13.40 22.14 36.20
C ARG A 283 12.89 21.58 37.52
N HIS A 284 13.24 22.26 38.61
CA HIS A 284 12.70 22.03 39.95
C HIS A 284 11.26 22.52 40.06
#